data_AF-A0A379FF90-F1
#
_entry.id   AF-A0A379FF90-F1
#
_cell.length_a   1.000
_cell.length_b   1.000
_cell.length_c   1.000
_cell.angle_alpha   90.00
_cell.angle_beta   90.00
_cell.angle_gamma   90.00
#
_symmetry.space_group_name_H-M   'P 1'
#
loop_
_entity.id
_entity.type
_entity.pdbx_description
1 polymer ?
#
loop_
_entity_poly.entity_id
_entity_poly.type
_entity_poly.pdbx_seq_one_letter_code
_entity_poly.pdbx_strand_id
1 'polypeptide(L)'
;MVLKKCILWPINAEEQGTPQQVKYVIDTVREHHIPVVFSESTISDKPAKQVSKETGAKYGGVLYVDSLSAPGGEVPTYIDLLNITVDTIAKGFGQ
;
A
#
# COMPACT_ATOMS: atom_id res chain seq x y z
N MET A 1 -16.32 -11.84 -10.54
CA MET A 1 -14.90 -11.65 -10.20
C MET A 1 -14.84 -11.22 -8.74
N VAL A 2 -14.30 -12.03 -7.83
CA VAL A 2 -14.21 -11.68 -6.40
C VAL A 2 -12.86 -11.00 -6.17
N LEU A 3 -12.89 -9.74 -5.69
CA LEU A 3 -11.68 -9.01 -5.33
C LEU A 3 -11.12 -9.59 -4.01
N LYS A 4 -9.91 -10.15 -4.03
CA LYS A 4 -9.21 -10.58 -2.82
C LYS A 4 -8.28 -9.46 -2.36
N LYS A 5 -8.45 -9.00 -1.12
CA LYS A 5 -7.59 -8.00 -0.49
C LYS A 5 -6.50 -8.71 0.33
N CYS A 6 -5.25 -8.26 0.20
CA CYS A 6 -4.14 -8.62 1.07
C CYS A 6 -3.66 -7.33 1.74
N ILE A 7 -3.71 -7.27 3.06
CA ILE A 7 -3.38 -6.09 3.87
C ILE A 7 -2.48 -6.51 5.03
N LEU A 8 -1.53 -5.66 5.41
CA LEU A 8 -0.62 -5.95 6.52
C LEU A 8 -1.35 -5.94 7.87
N TRP A 9 -2.33 -5.06 8.04
CA TRP A 9 -3.22 -5.01 9.20
C TRP A 9 -4.60 -4.50 8.77
N PRO A 10 -5.68 -4.91 9.47
CA PRO A 10 -7.04 -4.58 9.06
C PRO A 10 -7.48 -3.15 9.38
N ILE A 11 -6.89 -2.52 10.39
CA ILE A 11 -7.20 -1.16 10.83
C ILE A 11 -5.98 -0.54 11.51
N ASN A 12 -5.81 0.78 11.39
CA ASN A 12 -4.74 1.49 12.09
C ASN A 12 -4.96 1.41 13.61
N ALA A 13 -4.14 0.61 14.28
CA ALA A 13 -4.12 0.41 15.73
C ALA A 13 -2.67 0.42 16.26
N GLU A 14 -2.42 0.17 17.55
CA GLU A 14 -1.07 0.22 18.13
C GLU A 14 -0.10 -0.85 17.55
N GLU A 15 -0.60 -2.02 17.14
CA GLU A 15 0.21 -3.13 16.62
C GLU A 15 0.25 -3.17 15.08
N GLN A 16 0.96 -2.22 14.47
CA GLN A 16 1.19 -2.15 13.02
C GLN A 16 2.56 -2.68 12.63
N GLY A 17 2.60 -3.53 11.61
CA GLY A 17 3.84 -4.03 11.01
C GLY A 17 4.59 -5.00 11.91
N THR A 18 3.88 -5.79 12.73
CA THR A 18 4.51 -6.82 13.55
C THR A 18 5.22 -7.86 12.66
N PRO A 19 6.28 -8.53 13.15
CA PRO A 19 7.00 -9.53 12.37
C PRO A 19 6.08 -10.63 11.78
N GLN A 20 5.05 -11.02 12.53
CA GLN A 20 4.05 -12.01 12.11
C GLN A 20 3.18 -11.50 10.96
N GLN A 21 2.72 -10.25 11.03
CA GLN A 21 1.94 -9.60 9.96
C GLN A 21 2.76 -9.47 8.68
N VAL A 22 4.01 -8.99 8.79
CA VAL A 22 4.92 -8.85 7.64
C VAL A 22 5.19 -10.22 7.02
N LYS A 23 5.42 -11.25 7.83
CA LYS A 23 5.61 -12.62 7.34
C LYS A 23 4.39 -13.14 6.58
N TYR A 24 3.19 -12.97 7.13
CA TYR A 24 1.95 -13.39 6.47
C TYR A 24 1.79 -12.76 5.08
N VAL A 25 2.07 -11.46 4.97
CA VAL A 25 2.00 -10.76 3.68
C VAL A 25 3.09 -11.22 2.71
N ILE A 26 4.32 -11.43 3.17
CA ILE A 26 5.39 -12.01 2.34
C ILE A 26 4.96 -13.35 1.74
N ASP A 27 4.42 -14.24 2.58
CA ASP A 27 3.99 -15.57 2.17
C ASP A 27 2.84 -15.47 1.15
N THR A 28 1.87 -14.57 1.38
CA THR A 28 0.74 -14.32 0.46
C THR A 28 1.18 -13.75 -0.88
N VAL A 29 2.09 -12.77 -0.89
CA VAL A 29 2.62 -12.14 -2.11
C VAL A 29 3.35 -13.17 -2.97
N ARG A 30 4.15 -14.05 -2.34
CA ARG A 30 4.84 -15.14 -3.04
C ARG A 30 3.86 -16.17 -3.61
N GLU A 31 2.89 -16.63 -2.81
CA GLU A 31 1.90 -17.63 -3.23
C GLU A 31 1.10 -17.15 -4.45
N HIS A 32 0.66 -15.90 -4.42
CA HIS A 32 -0.22 -15.35 -5.45
C HIS A 32 0.50 -14.56 -6.54
N HIS A 33 1.84 -14.53 -6.52
CA HIS A 33 2.67 -13.81 -7.50
C HIS A 33 2.23 -12.34 -7.66
N ILE A 34 1.94 -11.69 -6.53
CA ILE A 34 1.45 -10.30 -6.53
C ILE A 34 2.61 -9.39 -6.97
N PRO A 35 2.46 -8.60 -8.06
CA PRO A 35 3.59 -7.91 -8.68
C PRO A 35 3.99 -6.62 -7.96
N VAL A 36 3.12 -6.06 -7.13
CA VAL A 36 3.29 -4.75 -6.52
C VAL A 36 2.68 -4.67 -5.13
N VAL A 37 3.33 -3.94 -4.23
CA VAL A 37 2.86 -3.62 -2.88
C VAL A 37 2.95 -2.10 -2.63
N PHE A 38 2.06 -1.56 -1.81
CA PHE A 38 1.95 -0.12 -1.53
C PHE A 38 1.96 0.13 -0.02
N SER A 39 2.28 1.36 0.39
CA SER A 39 2.00 1.87 1.75
C SER A 39 0.97 2.99 1.70
N GLU A 40 0.63 3.57 2.86
CA GLU A 40 -0.27 4.72 2.96
C GLU A 40 0.46 5.94 3.52
N SER A 41 -0.04 7.14 3.26
CA SER A 41 0.64 8.42 3.56
C SER A 41 0.80 8.73 5.05
N THR A 42 -0.01 8.11 5.92
CA THR A 42 -0.08 8.41 7.36
C THR A 42 0.62 7.38 8.23
N ILE A 43 1.16 6.31 7.64
CA ILE A 43 1.85 5.22 8.33
C ILE A 43 3.28 5.07 7.80
N SER A 44 4.12 4.33 8.52
CA SER A 44 5.46 4.03 8.04
C SER A 44 5.44 3.13 6.80
N ASP A 45 6.22 3.49 5.78
CA ASP A 45 6.43 2.68 4.57
C ASP A 45 7.37 1.47 4.76
N LYS A 46 8.03 1.37 5.93
CA LYS A 46 9.05 0.35 6.21
C LYS A 46 8.52 -1.08 6.03
N PRO A 47 7.34 -1.46 6.55
CA PRO A 47 6.82 -2.81 6.37
C PRO A 47 6.56 -3.15 4.89
N ALA A 48 5.97 -2.23 4.12
CA ALA A 48 5.71 -2.44 2.69
C ALA A 48 7.02 -2.59 1.89
N LYS A 49 8.03 -1.76 2.19
CA LYS A 49 9.37 -1.87 1.61
C LYS A 49 10.07 -3.18 1.97
N GLN A 50 9.90 -3.67 3.20
CA GLN A 50 10.42 -4.98 3.61
C GLN A 50 9.76 -6.11 2.81
N VAL A 51 8.43 -6.11 2.68
CA VAL A 51 7.72 -7.08 1.84
C VAL A 51 8.24 -7.04 0.40
N SER A 52 8.36 -5.85 -0.19
CA SER A 52 8.90 -5.67 -1.54
C SER A 52 10.30 -6.30 -1.69
N LYS A 53 11.21 -6.01 -0.75
CA LYS A 53 12.57 -6.54 -0.75
C LYS A 53 12.61 -8.08 -0.65
N GLU A 54 11.78 -8.67 0.19
CA GLU A 54 11.78 -10.12 0.46
C GLU A 54 11.06 -10.94 -0.63
N THR A 55 10.13 -10.32 -1.35
CA THR A 55 9.28 -11.02 -2.33
C THR A 55 9.70 -10.77 -3.78
N GLY A 56 10.44 -9.70 -4.04
CA GLY A 56 10.71 -9.22 -5.40
C GLY A 56 9.56 -8.44 -6.02
N ALA A 57 8.42 -8.30 -5.32
CA ALA A 57 7.34 -7.41 -5.75
C ALA A 57 7.83 -5.95 -5.78
N LYS A 58 7.35 -5.17 -6.73
CA LYS A 58 7.67 -3.74 -6.82
C LYS A 58 7.06 -2.99 -5.63
N TYR A 59 7.79 -2.01 -5.11
CA TYR A 59 7.17 -1.01 -4.24
C TYR A 59 6.49 0.04 -5.12
N GLY A 60 5.15 0.04 -5.14
CA GLY A 60 4.33 0.88 -6.00
C GLY A 60 4.14 2.32 -5.51
N GLY A 61 4.69 2.65 -4.34
CA GLY A 61 4.60 3.99 -3.76
C GLY A 61 3.57 4.09 -2.64
N VAL A 62 3.18 5.34 -2.37
CA VAL A 62 2.33 5.73 -1.25
C VAL A 62 0.92 6.03 -1.77
N LEU A 63 -0.09 5.48 -1.11
CA LEU A 63 -1.49 5.77 -1.36
C LEU A 63 -2.01 6.80 -0.36
N TYR A 64 -2.91 7.67 -0.82
CA TYR A 64 -3.63 8.61 0.02
C TYR A 64 -5.02 8.05 0.32
N VAL A 65 -5.32 7.83 1.60
CA VAL A 65 -6.54 7.12 2.03
C VAL A 65 -7.30 7.89 3.09
N ASP A 66 -6.64 8.22 4.20
CA ASP A 66 -7.24 8.73 5.44
C ASP A 66 -6.91 10.20 5.73
N SER A 67 -6.11 10.85 4.89
CA SER A 67 -5.74 12.26 5.04
C SER A 67 -5.59 12.96 3.70
N LEU A 68 -6.05 14.22 3.65
CA LEU A 68 -5.69 15.18 2.61
C LEU A 68 -4.33 15.80 2.92
N SER A 69 -3.67 16.34 1.90
CA SER A 69 -2.49 17.17 2.10
C SER A 69 -2.91 18.59 2.47
N ALA A 70 -1.97 19.37 3.00
CA ALA A 70 -2.16 20.81 3.12
C ALA A 70 -2.44 21.46 1.74
N PRO A 71 -3.05 22.66 1.72
CA PRO A 71 -3.14 23.45 0.49
C PRO A 71 -1.77 23.58 -0.19
N GLY A 72 -1.69 23.22 -1.47
CA GLY A 72 -0.43 23.18 -2.24
C GLY A 72 0.34 21.85 -2.19
N GLY A 73 -0.13 20.86 -1.43
CA GLY A 73 0.38 19.49 -1.47
C GLY A 73 -0.21 18.65 -2.62
N GLU A 74 0.11 17.35 -2.65
CA GLU A 74 -0.27 16.46 -3.75
C GLU A 74 -1.78 16.20 -3.83
N VAL A 75 -2.48 16.10 -2.69
CA VAL A 75 -3.90 15.74 -2.61
C VAL A 75 -4.70 16.74 -1.77
N PRO A 76 -4.82 18.02 -2.20
CA PRO A 76 -5.46 19.06 -1.39
C PRO A 76 -6.99 18.92 -1.33
N THR A 77 -7.59 18.11 -2.22
CA THR A 77 -9.02 17.82 -2.22
C THR A 77 -9.30 16.32 -2.22
N TYR A 78 -10.52 15.94 -1.83
CA TYR A 78 -10.95 14.55 -1.87
C TYR A 78 -10.94 13.94 -3.29
N ILE A 79 -11.22 14.75 -4.32
CA ILE A 79 -11.14 14.29 -5.71
C ILE A 79 -9.70 14.05 -6.12
N ASP A 80 -8.76 14.90 -5.70
CA ASP A 80 -7.33 14.68 -5.95
C ASP A 80 -6.84 13.40 -5.27
N LEU A 81 -7.27 13.16 -4.02
CA LEU A 81 -6.98 11.93 -3.29
C LEU A 81 -7.44 10.70 -4.08
N LEU A 82 -8.68 10.68 -4.57
CA LEU A 82 -9.18 9.55 -5.35
C LEU A 82 -8.41 9.38 -6.66
N ASN A 83 -8.17 10.47 -7.40
CA ASN A 83 -7.47 10.43 -8.68
C ASN A 83 -6.04 9.93 -8.54
N ILE A 84 -5.27 10.49 -7.60
CA ILE A 84 -3.86 10.13 -7.41
C ILE A 84 -3.72 8.71 -6.87
N THR A 85 -4.58 8.29 -5.93
CA THR A 85 -4.54 6.93 -5.40
C THR A 85 -4.86 5.90 -6.48
N VAL A 86 -5.90 6.13 -7.31
CA VAL A 86 -6.25 5.22 -8.41
C VAL A 86 -5.17 5.20 -9.48
N ASP A 87 -4.62 6.35 -9.86
CA ASP A 87 -3.53 6.47 -10.83
C ASP A 87 -2.25 5.76 -10.34
N THR A 88 -1.91 5.89 -9.07
CA THR A 88 -0.76 5.19 -8.45
C THR A 88 -0.95 3.67 -8.49
N ILE A 89 -2.15 3.19 -8.19
CA ILE A 89 -2.48 1.77 -8.31
C ILE A 89 -2.34 1.31 -9.77
N ALA A 90 -2.95 2.03 -10.71
CA ALA A 90 -2.92 1.69 -12.14
C ALA A 90 -1.48 1.59 -12.67
N LYS A 91 -0.64 2.59 -12.36
CA LYS A 91 0.79 2.62 -12.72
C LYS A 91 1.57 1.47 -12.10
N GLY A 92 1.25 1.09 -10.85
CA GLY A 92 1.86 -0.06 -10.17
C GLY A 92 1.64 -1.38 -10.92
N PHE A 93 0.53 -1.49 -11.64
CA PHE A 93 0.20 -2.63 -12.50
C PHE A 93 0.56 -2.42 -13.99
N GLY A 94 1.24 -1.31 -14.33
CA GLY A 94 1.73 -1.04 -15.68
C GLY A 94 0.66 -0.56 -16.68
N GLN A 95 -0.40 0.08 -16.19
CA GLN A 95 -1.37 0.82 -17.01
C GLN A 95 -0.91 2.27 -17.24
#